data_AF-A0A0P8C0Z2-F1
#
_entry.id   AF-A0A0P8C0Z2-F1
#
_cell.length_a   1.000
_cell.length_b   1.000
_cell.length_c   1.000
_cell.angle_alpha   90.00
_cell.angle_beta   90.00
_cell.angle_gamma   90.00
#
_symmetry.space_group_name_H-M   'P 1'
#
loop_
_entity.id
_entity.type
_entity.pdbx_description
1 polymer ?
#
loop_
_entity_poly.entity_id
_entity_poly.type
_entity_poly.pdbx_seq_one_letter_code
_entity_poly.pdbx_strand_id
1 'polypeptide(L)'
;MTVVKRPLLRPGDGIDSQEFTEPVKLLQRIMIKLRLLPISQPINGRFDSALEKAVKVFQMQNDLSMTGIVGAETWAAIDSKLGLNQGSPSPSPSPSPSPSPQPLERYPVLKKGDGIDYPELAEAVKVLQELLIEARIFPQDELADGKFGNNTEEGVKRFQSLNGLVVDGVVGRDTWSALVSRPVTIYEPERQGPVSQFDISRIVASIPYPDIRVYARDSVPLILAACLDHGVTDLGQIAYVLATAEHESHLGKWMTELASGWAYEWRSDLGNIYAGDGPRYKGRGFVQITGRANYRYWAGRLGIDLIGNPELAANQEIAADLLVLGMRDGSYTGHALNDHISGARRDFFNARRIVNWLDRAEHIAAIAREFLRVLR
;
A
#
# COMPACT_ATOMS: atom_id res chain seq x y z
N MET A 1 -28.94 -1.22 -6.07
CA MET A 1 -28.22 -2.48 -6.39
C MET A 1 -28.27 -2.72 -7.89
N THR A 2 -27.32 -2.17 -8.64
CA THR A 2 -26.89 -2.82 -9.88
C THR A 2 -25.76 -3.73 -9.47
N VAL A 3 -26.07 -5.02 -9.26
CA VAL A 3 -25.06 -6.09 -9.33
C VAL A 3 -24.22 -5.78 -10.56
N VAL A 4 -22.88 -5.74 -10.45
CA VAL A 4 -22.02 -5.67 -11.63
C VAL A 4 -22.38 -6.89 -12.46
N LYS A 5 -23.27 -6.69 -13.43
CA LYS A 5 -23.85 -7.77 -14.22
C LYS A 5 -22.65 -8.32 -14.96
N ARG A 6 -22.33 -9.59 -14.75
CA ARG A 6 -21.19 -10.25 -15.40
C ARG A 6 -21.69 -10.86 -16.71
N PRO A 7 -21.57 -10.14 -17.85
CA PRO A 7 -22.09 -10.64 -19.12
C PRO A 7 -21.20 -11.77 -19.62
N LEU A 8 -21.73 -12.57 -20.55
CA LEU A 8 -20.89 -13.45 -21.35
C LEU A 8 -19.99 -12.58 -22.23
N LEU A 9 -18.66 -12.71 -22.09
CA LEU A 9 -17.70 -12.02 -22.94
C LEU A 9 -16.96 -12.98 -23.86
N ARG A 10 -16.75 -12.57 -25.12
CA ARG A 10 -16.14 -13.36 -26.19
C ARG A 10 -15.09 -12.52 -26.93
N PRO A 11 -14.10 -13.17 -27.58
CA PRO A 11 -13.20 -12.47 -28.51
C PRO A 11 -13.99 -11.67 -29.55
N GLY A 12 -13.63 -10.40 -29.73
CA GLY A 12 -14.36 -9.45 -30.60
C GLY A 12 -15.30 -8.48 -29.86
N ASP A 13 -15.67 -8.76 -28.61
CA ASP A 13 -16.48 -7.83 -27.82
C ASP A 13 -15.75 -6.50 -27.58
N GLY A 14 -16.46 -5.38 -27.73
CA GLY A 14 -15.86 -4.04 -27.66
C GLY A 14 -15.04 -3.62 -28.90
N ILE A 15 -14.92 -4.50 -29.91
CA ILE A 15 -14.35 -4.18 -31.23
C ILE A 15 -15.47 -3.87 -32.22
N ASP A 16 -16.46 -4.76 -32.32
CA ASP A 16 -17.57 -4.66 -33.28
C ASP A 16 -18.87 -4.10 -32.67
N SER A 17 -19.00 -4.13 -31.34
CA SER A 17 -20.12 -3.56 -30.58
C SER A 17 -19.62 -2.85 -29.34
N GLN A 18 -20.09 -1.62 -29.10
CA GLN A 18 -19.73 -0.84 -27.91
C GLN A 18 -20.44 -1.33 -26.64
N GLU A 19 -21.44 -2.20 -26.75
CA GLU A 19 -22.26 -2.70 -25.64
C GLU A 19 -21.43 -3.37 -24.53
N PHE A 20 -20.32 -4.02 -24.91
CA PHE A 20 -19.47 -4.76 -23.99
C PHE A 20 -18.16 -4.05 -23.63
N THR A 21 -17.97 -2.79 -24.05
CA THR A 21 -16.73 -2.03 -23.82
C THR A 21 -16.35 -1.97 -22.33
N GLU A 22 -17.28 -1.61 -21.47
CA GLU A 22 -17.03 -1.46 -20.03
C GLU A 22 -16.79 -2.80 -19.31
N PRO A 23 -17.61 -3.86 -19.52
CA PRO A 23 -17.29 -5.20 -19.06
C PRO A 23 -15.90 -5.71 -19.50
N VAL A 24 -15.48 -5.39 -20.73
CA VAL A 24 -14.17 -5.78 -21.24
C VAL A 24 -13.05 -4.99 -20.57
N LYS A 25 -13.22 -3.69 -20.33
CA LYS A 25 -12.25 -2.90 -19.54
C LYS A 25 -12.08 -3.46 -18.14
N LEU A 26 -13.18 -3.84 -17.48
CA LEU A 26 -13.14 -4.50 -16.18
C LEU A 26 -12.35 -5.81 -16.25
N LEU A 27 -12.61 -6.65 -17.25
CA LEU A 27 -11.87 -7.89 -17.46
C LEU A 27 -10.37 -7.62 -17.72
N GLN A 28 -10.02 -6.61 -18.51
CA GLN A 28 -8.63 -6.19 -18.75
C GLN A 28 -7.94 -5.80 -17.43
N ARG A 29 -8.58 -4.99 -16.59
CA ARG A 29 -8.06 -4.60 -15.26
C ARG A 29 -7.89 -5.81 -14.34
N ILE A 30 -8.86 -6.73 -14.32
CA ILE A 30 -8.80 -7.96 -13.54
C ILE A 30 -7.63 -8.81 -14.00
N MET A 31 -7.47 -9.02 -15.31
CA MET A 31 -6.38 -9.82 -15.86
C MET A 31 -5.02 -9.15 -15.62
N ILE A 32 -4.94 -7.82 -15.61
CA ILE A 32 -3.75 -7.09 -15.15
C ILE A 32 -3.49 -7.35 -13.65
N LYS A 33 -4.51 -7.23 -12.80
CA LYS A 33 -4.42 -7.47 -11.35
C LYS A 33 -4.01 -8.91 -11.02
N LEU A 34 -4.53 -9.88 -11.76
CA LEU A 34 -4.17 -11.30 -11.67
C LEU A 34 -2.82 -11.63 -12.35
N ARG A 35 -2.12 -10.62 -12.90
CA ARG A 35 -0.83 -10.74 -13.60
C ARG A 35 -0.87 -11.64 -14.84
N LEU A 36 -2.03 -11.74 -15.47
CA LEU A 36 -2.27 -12.46 -16.72
C LEU A 36 -2.22 -11.55 -17.95
N LEU A 37 -2.35 -10.23 -17.75
CA LEU A 37 -2.00 -9.19 -18.71
C LEU A 37 -0.88 -8.31 -18.16
N PRO A 38 -0.02 -7.73 -19.03
CA PRO A 38 0.97 -6.77 -18.60
C PRO A 38 0.28 -5.49 -18.09
N ILE A 39 0.85 -4.86 -17.07
CA ILE A 39 0.32 -3.61 -16.49
C ILE A 39 0.23 -2.48 -17.54
N SER A 40 1.11 -2.52 -18.53
CA SER A 40 1.11 -1.60 -19.68
C SER A 40 0.03 -1.90 -20.72
N GLN A 41 -0.74 -2.98 -20.58
CA GLN A 41 -1.81 -3.31 -21.53
C GLN A 41 -2.85 -2.18 -21.51
N PRO A 42 -3.19 -1.59 -22.66
CA PRO A 42 -4.20 -0.54 -22.71
C PRO A 42 -5.57 -1.09 -22.30
N ILE A 43 -6.21 -0.41 -21.34
CA ILE A 43 -7.59 -0.68 -20.92
C ILE A 43 -8.54 0.03 -21.90
N ASN A 44 -8.55 -0.47 -23.13
CA ASN A 44 -9.26 0.13 -24.26
C ASN A 44 -10.67 -0.45 -24.44
N GLY A 45 -11.06 -1.43 -23.64
CA GLY A 45 -12.36 -2.10 -23.72
C GLY A 45 -12.52 -2.99 -24.94
N ARG A 46 -11.41 -3.40 -25.57
CA ARG A 46 -11.40 -4.32 -26.72
C ARG A 46 -10.99 -5.72 -26.28
N PHE A 47 -11.84 -6.71 -26.52
CA PHE A 47 -11.53 -8.11 -26.24
C PHE A 47 -10.67 -8.65 -27.38
N ASP A 48 -9.42 -8.21 -27.38
CA ASP A 48 -8.41 -8.54 -28.38
C ASP A 48 -7.73 -9.89 -28.10
N SER A 49 -6.85 -10.30 -29.03
CA SER A 49 -6.13 -11.57 -28.92
C SER A 49 -5.23 -11.68 -27.68
N ALA A 50 -4.81 -10.54 -27.08
CA ALA A 50 -4.02 -10.55 -25.86
C ALA A 50 -4.90 -10.86 -24.65
N LEU A 51 -6.07 -10.22 -24.57
CA LEU A 51 -7.05 -10.51 -23.54
C LEU A 51 -7.59 -11.94 -23.63
N GLU A 52 -7.83 -12.46 -24.83
CA GLU A 52 -8.22 -13.87 -25.04
C GLU A 52 -7.17 -14.85 -24.53
N LYS A 53 -5.88 -14.60 -24.81
CA LYS A 53 -4.79 -15.43 -24.28
C LYS A 53 -4.76 -15.39 -22.75
N ALA A 54 -4.89 -14.21 -22.16
CA ALA A 54 -4.93 -14.06 -20.70
C ALA A 54 -6.11 -14.83 -20.07
N VAL A 55 -7.29 -14.78 -20.69
CA VAL A 55 -8.48 -15.55 -20.27
C VAL A 55 -8.24 -17.04 -20.39
N LYS A 56 -7.65 -17.53 -21.49
CA LYS A 56 -7.32 -18.96 -21.65
C LYS A 56 -6.33 -19.44 -20.60
N VAL A 57 -5.32 -18.63 -20.27
CA VAL A 57 -4.37 -18.92 -19.18
C VAL A 57 -5.09 -18.95 -17.83
N PHE A 58 -5.98 -17.98 -17.56
CA PHE A 58 -6.80 -17.99 -16.34
C PHE A 58 -7.62 -19.27 -16.24
N GLN A 59 -8.31 -19.66 -17.31
CA GLN A 59 -9.13 -20.87 -17.36
C GLN A 59 -8.29 -22.12 -17.12
N MET A 60 -7.13 -22.23 -17.77
CA MET A 60 -6.18 -23.33 -17.56
C MET A 60 -5.71 -23.42 -16.11
N GLN A 61 -5.39 -22.29 -15.47
CA GLN A 61 -4.90 -22.23 -14.08
C GLN A 61 -5.98 -22.55 -13.02
N ASN A 62 -7.26 -22.57 -13.41
CA ASN A 62 -8.39 -22.82 -12.53
C ASN A 62 -9.21 -24.04 -12.97
N ASP A 63 -8.61 -24.95 -13.74
CA ASP A 63 -9.21 -26.20 -14.22
C ASP A 63 -10.55 -26.01 -14.98
N LEU A 64 -10.68 -24.90 -15.70
CA LEU A 64 -11.83 -24.59 -16.55
C LEU A 64 -11.54 -24.92 -18.03
N SER A 65 -12.62 -25.08 -18.82
CA SER A 65 -12.51 -25.25 -20.26
C SER A 65 -11.84 -24.01 -20.91
N MET A 66 -10.69 -24.20 -21.58
CA MET A 66 -9.87 -23.15 -22.22
C MET A 66 -10.49 -22.55 -23.49
N THR A 67 -11.74 -22.13 -23.40
CA THR A 67 -12.52 -21.61 -24.53
C THR A 67 -12.11 -20.20 -24.92
N GLY A 68 -11.50 -19.43 -24.02
CA GLY A 68 -11.25 -17.99 -24.20
C GLY A 68 -12.50 -17.12 -24.05
N ILE A 69 -13.64 -17.73 -23.72
CA ILE A 69 -14.93 -17.07 -23.47
C ILE A 69 -15.11 -16.93 -21.97
N VAL A 70 -15.45 -15.73 -21.49
CA VAL A 70 -15.73 -15.47 -20.06
C VAL A 70 -17.22 -15.64 -19.80
N GLY A 71 -17.62 -16.86 -19.50
CA GLY A 71 -18.97 -17.22 -19.07
C GLY A 71 -19.14 -17.22 -17.55
N ALA A 72 -20.32 -17.68 -17.08
CA ALA A 72 -20.67 -17.69 -15.66
C ALA A 72 -19.64 -18.42 -14.78
N GLU A 73 -19.10 -19.55 -15.23
CA GLU A 73 -18.09 -20.33 -14.50
C GLU A 73 -16.75 -19.60 -14.41
N THR A 74 -16.27 -19.00 -15.51
CA THR A 74 -15.04 -18.22 -15.52
C THR A 74 -15.18 -16.99 -14.63
N TRP A 75 -16.34 -16.33 -14.67
CA TRP A 75 -16.63 -15.24 -13.76
C TRP A 75 -16.64 -15.68 -12.31
N ALA A 76 -17.32 -16.78 -11.96
CA ALA A 76 -17.36 -17.29 -10.59
C ALA A 76 -15.96 -17.63 -10.05
N ALA A 77 -15.08 -18.18 -10.88
CA ALA A 77 -13.67 -18.40 -10.52
C ALA A 77 -12.91 -17.08 -10.33
N ILE A 78 -13.15 -16.07 -11.16
CA ILE A 78 -12.60 -14.71 -11.00
C ILE A 78 -13.08 -14.10 -9.68
N ASP A 79 -14.37 -14.19 -9.34
CA ASP A 79 -14.90 -13.75 -8.04
C ASP A 79 -14.16 -14.42 -6.90
N SER A 80 -14.03 -15.75 -6.95
CA SER A 80 -13.37 -16.53 -5.92
C SER A 80 -11.92 -16.08 -5.71
N LYS A 81 -11.15 -15.86 -6.79
CA LYS A 81 -9.77 -15.35 -6.73
C LYS A 81 -9.67 -13.90 -6.23
N LEU A 82 -10.71 -13.10 -6.42
CA LEU A 82 -10.79 -11.74 -5.90
C LEU A 82 -11.40 -11.68 -4.49
N GLY A 83 -11.75 -12.82 -3.88
CA GLY A 83 -12.38 -12.88 -2.56
C GLY A 83 -13.85 -12.44 -2.54
N LEU A 84 -14.53 -12.44 -3.70
CA LEU A 84 -15.90 -11.94 -3.89
C LEU A 84 -17.00 -13.02 -3.75
N ASN A 85 -16.64 -14.31 -3.69
CA ASN A 85 -17.58 -15.42 -3.50
C ASN A 85 -17.26 -16.19 -2.20
N GLN A 86 -18.11 -16.04 -1.19
CA GLN A 86 -18.14 -16.91 0.00
C GLN A 86 -19.56 -17.48 0.20
N GLY A 87 -19.70 -18.79 -0.04
CA GLY A 87 -20.87 -19.63 0.22
C GLY A 87 -20.86 -20.85 -0.72
N SER A 88 -20.89 -22.13 -0.31
CA SER A 88 -21.17 -22.83 0.97
C SER A 88 -20.51 -24.27 0.93
N PRO A 89 -20.84 -25.30 1.78
CA PRO A 89 -19.97 -25.77 2.88
C PRO A 89 -19.73 -27.32 2.99
N SER A 90 -18.86 -27.76 3.92
CA SER A 90 -18.96 -29.04 4.67
C SER A 90 -18.03 -29.05 5.91
N PRO A 91 -18.26 -29.85 6.98
CA PRO A 91 -19.24 -29.58 8.04
C PRO A 91 -18.64 -29.42 9.47
N SER A 92 -19.20 -28.45 10.23
CA SER A 92 -19.60 -28.43 11.67
C SER A 92 -18.66 -28.80 12.84
N PRO A 93 -18.89 -28.25 14.08
CA PRO A 93 -20.16 -27.71 14.61
C PRO A 93 -20.17 -26.25 15.13
N SER A 94 -21.39 -25.68 15.08
CA SER A 94 -21.90 -24.33 15.41
C SER A 94 -22.19 -24.06 16.92
N PRO A 95 -22.82 -22.92 17.35
CA PRO A 95 -22.98 -21.60 16.71
C PRO A 95 -22.61 -20.38 17.62
N SER A 96 -22.26 -19.27 16.99
CA SER A 96 -22.74 -17.92 17.40
C SER A 96 -23.05 -17.13 16.12
N PRO A 97 -24.13 -16.34 16.07
CA PRO A 97 -24.64 -15.80 14.80
C PRO A 97 -23.76 -14.65 14.31
N SER A 98 -23.18 -14.78 13.11
CA SER A 98 -22.67 -13.64 12.34
C SER A 98 -23.78 -13.08 11.45
N PRO A 99 -24.04 -11.76 11.47
CA PRO A 99 -25.08 -11.16 10.66
C PRO A 99 -24.65 -11.02 9.20
N SER A 100 -25.62 -11.15 8.30
CA SER A 100 -25.58 -10.67 6.92
C SER A 100 -25.07 -9.22 6.84
N PRO A 101 -24.56 -8.72 5.68
CA PRO A 101 -24.20 -7.31 5.54
C PRO A 101 -25.47 -6.45 5.65
N GLN A 102 -25.75 -6.01 6.87
CA GLN A 102 -26.74 -4.98 7.16
C GLN A 102 -26.14 -3.64 6.72
N PRO A 103 -26.96 -2.67 6.28
CA PRO A 103 -26.51 -1.29 6.21
C PRO A 103 -25.91 -0.93 7.58
N LEU A 104 -24.66 -0.46 7.62
CA LEU A 104 -24.04 -0.02 8.87
C LEU A 104 -25.02 0.93 9.59
N GLU A 105 -25.61 0.49 10.71
CA GLU A 105 -26.49 1.34 11.52
C GLU A 105 -25.70 2.50 12.13
N ARG A 106 -24.37 2.33 12.22
CA ARG A 106 -23.41 3.31 12.71
C ARG A 106 -22.13 3.29 11.86
N TYR A 107 -21.65 4.46 11.44
CA TYR A 107 -20.47 4.59 10.59
C TYR A 107 -19.22 4.99 11.40
N PRO A 108 -18.05 4.41 11.15
CA PRO A 108 -16.81 4.85 11.80
C PRO A 108 -16.35 6.20 11.22
N VAL A 109 -15.69 7.02 12.03
CA VAL A 109 -14.89 8.14 11.52
C VAL A 109 -13.68 7.54 10.79
N LEU A 110 -13.64 7.70 9.47
CA LEU A 110 -12.56 7.17 8.64
C LEU A 110 -11.59 8.27 8.20
N LYS A 111 -10.32 7.93 8.08
CA LYS A 111 -9.25 8.78 7.57
C LYS A 111 -8.18 7.93 6.88
N LYS A 112 -7.24 8.60 6.23
CA LYS A 112 -6.06 7.96 5.65
C LYS A 112 -5.37 7.02 6.65
N GLY A 113 -5.01 5.84 6.18
CA GLY A 113 -4.43 4.75 6.98
C GLY A 113 -5.46 3.72 7.47
N ASP A 114 -6.75 4.07 7.55
CA ASP A 114 -7.78 3.09 7.93
C ASP A 114 -7.90 2.00 6.84
N GLY A 115 -8.05 0.72 7.25
CA GLY A 115 -8.01 -0.42 6.33
C GLY A 115 -6.62 -0.81 5.81
N ILE A 116 -5.59 -0.01 6.15
CA ILE A 116 -4.17 -0.32 5.95
C ILE A 116 -3.55 -0.61 7.32
N ASP A 117 -3.43 0.42 8.16
CA ASP A 117 -2.90 0.37 9.52
C ASP A 117 -3.89 -0.31 10.50
N TYR A 118 -5.17 -0.26 10.14
CA TYR A 118 -6.30 -0.79 10.91
C TYR A 118 -7.14 -1.69 10.01
N PRO A 119 -6.70 -2.94 9.72
CA PRO A 119 -7.38 -3.86 8.81
C PRO A 119 -8.83 -4.15 9.21
N GLU A 120 -9.17 -4.02 10.49
CA GLU A 120 -10.54 -4.13 11.01
C GLU A 120 -11.49 -3.07 10.42
N LEU A 121 -10.96 -1.95 9.94
CA LEU A 121 -11.72 -0.90 9.25
C LEU A 121 -11.83 -1.13 7.74
N ALA A 122 -11.19 -2.16 7.18
CA ALA A 122 -11.13 -2.37 5.73
C ALA A 122 -12.52 -2.54 5.10
N GLU A 123 -13.46 -3.19 5.77
CA GLU A 123 -14.84 -3.32 5.26
C GLU A 123 -15.55 -1.96 5.23
N ALA A 124 -15.38 -1.13 6.26
CA ALA A 124 -15.95 0.22 6.28
C ALA A 124 -15.34 1.13 5.21
N VAL A 125 -14.03 0.99 4.97
CA VAL A 125 -13.33 1.70 3.89
C VAL A 125 -13.80 1.22 2.53
N LYS A 126 -14.07 -0.07 2.36
CA LYS A 126 -14.61 -0.61 1.12
C LYS A 126 -15.99 -0.02 0.82
N VAL A 127 -16.86 0.08 1.84
CA VAL A 127 -18.15 0.77 1.73
C VAL A 127 -17.97 2.24 1.33
N LEU A 128 -17.01 2.95 1.94
CA LEU A 128 -16.68 4.33 1.55
C LEU A 128 -16.29 4.42 0.07
N GLN A 129 -15.36 3.57 -0.37
CA GLN A 129 -14.88 3.55 -1.75
C GLN A 129 -16.02 3.22 -2.74
N GLU A 130 -16.89 2.26 -2.41
CA GLU A 130 -18.08 1.94 -3.21
C GLU A 130 -19.02 3.15 -3.36
N LEU A 131 -19.25 3.92 -2.29
CA LEU A 131 -20.07 5.13 -2.33
C LEU A 131 -19.41 6.26 -3.14
N LEU A 132 -18.09 6.43 -3.03
CA LEU A 132 -17.34 7.40 -3.85
C LEU A 132 -17.34 7.03 -5.34
N ILE A 133 -17.34 5.73 -5.66
CA ILE A 133 -17.51 5.21 -7.02
C ILE A 133 -18.92 5.50 -7.53
N GLU A 134 -19.95 5.23 -6.72
CA GLU A 134 -21.36 5.52 -7.07
C GLU A 134 -21.57 7.02 -7.30
N ALA A 135 -20.94 7.87 -6.49
CA ALA A 135 -20.94 9.32 -6.65
C ALA A 135 -20.09 9.82 -7.84
N ARG A 136 -19.42 8.92 -8.59
CA ARG A 136 -18.53 9.21 -9.73
C ARG A 136 -17.39 10.17 -9.39
N ILE A 137 -16.93 10.16 -8.15
CA ILE A 137 -15.88 11.03 -7.63
C ILE A 137 -14.56 10.29 -7.50
N PHE A 138 -14.63 8.99 -7.21
CA PHE A 138 -13.47 8.10 -7.19
C PHE A 138 -12.93 7.88 -8.61
N PRO A 139 -11.61 7.71 -8.80
CA PRO A 139 -11.08 7.33 -10.11
C PRO A 139 -11.79 6.08 -10.62
N GLN A 140 -12.39 6.14 -11.82
CA GLN A 140 -13.20 5.01 -12.37
C GLN A 140 -12.38 3.74 -12.62
N ASP A 141 -11.06 3.83 -12.48
CA ASP A 141 -10.08 2.78 -12.68
C ASP A 141 -9.70 2.03 -11.40
N GLU A 142 -10.08 2.55 -10.22
CA GLU A 142 -9.75 1.94 -8.92
C GLU A 142 -10.86 1.04 -8.37
N LEU A 143 -10.45 -0.03 -7.69
CA LEU A 143 -11.34 -0.97 -7.03
C LEU A 143 -11.57 -0.54 -5.58
N ALA A 144 -12.76 -0.83 -5.04
CA ALA A 144 -12.98 -0.80 -3.61
C ALA A 144 -12.21 -1.95 -2.95
N ASP A 145 -10.98 -1.68 -2.55
CA ASP A 145 -10.02 -2.63 -2.00
C ASP A 145 -9.96 -2.62 -0.47
N GLY A 146 -10.72 -1.73 0.17
CA GLY A 146 -10.77 -1.58 1.62
C GLY A 146 -9.57 -0.84 2.20
N LYS A 147 -8.77 -0.14 1.38
CA LYS A 147 -7.57 0.57 1.85
C LYS A 147 -7.70 2.08 1.69
N PHE A 148 -7.69 2.81 2.79
CA PHE A 148 -7.81 4.27 2.76
C PHE A 148 -6.45 4.91 2.52
N GLY A 149 -5.95 4.78 1.29
CA GLY A 149 -4.70 5.41 0.82
C GLY A 149 -4.90 6.79 0.19
N ASN A 150 -3.88 7.28 -0.52
CA ASN A 150 -3.87 8.61 -1.16
C ASN A 150 -5.07 8.84 -2.09
N ASN A 151 -5.42 7.87 -2.93
CA ASN A 151 -6.50 8.05 -3.90
C ASN A 151 -7.88 8.08 -3.22
N THR A 152 -8.05 7.35 -2.12
CA THR A 152 -9.26 7.45 -1.27
C THR A 152 -9.32 8.81 -0.58
N GLU A 153 -8.21 9.31 -0.06
CA GLU A 153 -8.12 10.66 0.52
C GLU A 153 -8.46 11.76 -0.49
N GLU A 154 -7.91 11.70 -1.70
CA GLU A 154 -8.23 12.64 -2.78
C GLU A 154 -9.71 12.56 -3.19
N GLY A 155 -10.25 11.34 -3.31
CA GLY A 155 -11.67 11.10 -3.57
C GLY A 155 -12.57 11.72 -2.50
N VAL A 156 -12.24 11.54 -1.21
CA VAL A 156 -12.96 12.14 -0.09
C VAL A 156 -12.88 13.66 -0.13
N LYS A 157 -11.69 14.24 -0.30
CA LYS A 157 -11.51 15.70 -0.37
C LYS A 157 -12.29 16.30 -1.53
N ARG A 158 -12.30 15.64 -2.69
CA ARG A 158 -13.10 16.05 -3.85
C ARG A 158 -14.61 15.97 -3.57
N PHE A 159 -15.06 14.89 -2.92
CA PHE A 159 -16.46 14.75 -2.51
C PHE A 159 -16.89 15.85 -1.54
N GLN A 160 -16.08 16.11 -0.52
CA GLN A 160 -16.31 17.17 0.45
C GLN A 160 -16.43 18.53 -0.23
N SER A 161 -15.49 18.85 -1.13
CA SER A 161 -15.52 20.10 -1.88
C SER A 161 -16.77 20.27 -2.75
N LEU A 162 -17.18 19.23 -3.47
CA LEU A 162 -18.38 19.28 -4.33
C LEU A 162 -19.69 19.41 -3.56
N ASN A 163 -19.73 18.96 -2.30
CA ASN A 163 -20.91 18.98 -1.45
C ASN A 163 -20.88 20.11 -0.39
N GLY A 164 -19.94 21.05 -0.48
CA GLY A 164 -19.85 22.19 0.44
C GLY A 164 -19.49 21.82 1.88
N LEU A 165 -18.78 20.71 2.08
CA LEU A 165 -18.32 20.23 3.38
C LEU A 165 -16.92 20.78 3.70
N VAL A 166 -16.50 20.64 4.96
CA VAL A 166 -15.10 20.88 5.35
C VAL A 166 -14.20 19.91 4.59
N VAL A 167 -13.18 20.44 3.91
CA VAL A 167 -12.25 19.66 3.06
C VAL A 167 -11.03 19.25 3.87
N ASP A 168 -11.22 18.31 4.78
CA ASP A 168 -10.18 17.79 5.68
C ASP A 168 -9.70 16.38 5.30
N GLY A 169 -10.38 15.70 4.37
CA GLY A 169 -10.10 14.31 4.00
C GLY A 169 -10.53 13.27 5.04
N VAL A 170 -11.28 13.69 6.07
CA VAL A 170 -11.82 12.83 7.13
C VAL A 170 -13.30 12.57 6.87
N VAL A 171 -13.70 11.31 6.86
CA VAL A 171 -15.09 10.91 6.67
C VAL A 171 -15.79 10.88 8.02
N GLY A 172 -16.22 12.06 8.47
CA GLY A 172 -17.02 12.27 9.66
C GLY A 172 -18.54 12.18 9.40
N ARG A 173 -19.34 12.61 10.39
CA ARG A 173 -20.81 12.55 10.34
C ARG A 173 -21.38 13.19 9.08
N ASP A 174 -20.91 14.39 8.75
CA ASP A 174 -21.47 15.19 7.65
C ASP A 174 -21.10 14.57 6.30
N THR A 175 -19.87 14.07 6.15
CA THR A 175 -19.42 13.37 4.94
C THR A 175 -20.19 12.08 4.73
N TRP A 176 -20.34 11.24 5.77
CA TRP A 176 -21.17 10.04 5.66
C TRP A 176 -22.62 10.36 5.33
N SER A 177 -23.21 11.35 6.00
CA SER A 177 -24.61 11.71 5.79
C SER A 177 -24.87 12.19 4.37
N ALA A 178 -23.92 12.93 3.79
CA ALA A 178 -23.96 13.34 2.39
C ALA A 178 -23.78 12.15 1.44
N LEU A 179 -22.83 11.25 1.69
CA LEU A 179 -22.59 10.06 0.85
C LEU A 179 -23.83 9.16 0.76
N VAL A 180 -24.54 8.95 1.88
CA VAL A 180 -25.73 8.07 1.91
C VAL A 180 -27.06 8.83 1.80
N SER A 181 -27.02 10.15 1.61
CA SER A 181 -28.19 11.02 1.48
C SER A 181 -29.21 10.90 2.63
N ARG A 182 -28.74 10.65 3.85
CA ARG A 182 -29.57 10.57 5.07
C ARG A 182 -28.73 10.84 6.33
N PRO A 183 -29.31 11.29 7.45
CA PRO A 183 -28.59 11.41 8.71
C PRO A 183 -28.03 10.06 9.15
N VAL A 184 -26.78 10.06 9.62
CA VAL A 184 -26.11 8.89 10.18
C VAL A 184 -25.61 9.13 11.60
N THR A 185 -25.51 8.07 12.37
CA THR A 185 -24.77 8.07 13.64
C THR A 185 -23.35 7.63 13.38
N ILE A 186 -22.37 8.32 13.98
CA ILE A 186 -20.96 7.95 13.89
C ILE A 186 -20.39 7.42 15.21
N TYR A 187 -19.26 6.72 15.14
CA TYR A 187 -18.39 6.42 16.26
C TYR A 187 -16.92 6.68 15.89
N GLU A 188 -16.11 7.00 16.90
CA GLU A 188 -14.67 7.02 16.74
C GLU A 188 -14.17 5.57 16.93
N PRO A 189 -13.56 4.93 15.93
CA PRO A 189 -13.05 3.57 16.08
C PRO A 189 -11.87 3.54 17.07
N GLU A 190 -11.84 2.50 17.91
CA GLU A 190 -10.66 2.20 18.72
C GLU A 190 -9.56 1.69 17.81
N ARG A 191 -8.62 2.57 17.48
CA ARG A 191 -7.44 2.29 16.67
C ARG A 191 -6.38 1.53 17.48
N GLN A 192 -6.74 0.33 17.93
CA GLN A 192 -5.90 -0.56 18.72
C GLN A 192 -5.24 -1.63 17.82
N GLY A 193 -4.50 -1.21 16.80
CA GLY A 193 -3.64 -2.11 16.03
C GLY A 193 -2.44 -2.59 16.86
N PRO A 194 -1.59 -3.52 16.37
CA PRO A 194 -0.36 -3.93 17.06
C PRO A 194 0.55 -2.77 17.45
N VAL A 195 0.49 -1.66 16.70
CA VAL A 195 1.23 -0.42 16.98
C VAL A 195 0.75 0.29 18.26
N SER A 196 -0.48 0.01 18.74
CA SER A 196 -1.03 0.60 19.97
C SER A 196 -0.26 0.24 21.24
N GLN A 197 0.60 -0.80 21.18
CA GLN A 197 1.55 -1.11 22.25
C GLN A 197 2.61 0.00 22.43
N PHE A 198 2.76 0.90 21.46
CA PHE A 198 3.70 2.01 21.49
C PHE A 198 3.00 3.34 21.78
N ASP A 199 3.55 4.12 22.72
CA ASP A 199 3.13 5.50 22.95
C ASP A 199 3.74 6.42 21.88
N ILE A 200 3.04 6.57 20.76
CA ILE A 200 3.46 7.40 19.63
C ILE A 200 3.68 8.85 20.06
N SER A 201 2.84 9.37 20.97
CA SER A 201 2.97 10.75 21.44
C SER A 201 4.28 10.96 22.19
N ARG A 202 4.65 10.00 23.05
CA ARG A 202 5.93 10.01 23.78
C ARG A 202 7.13 9.85 22.85
N ILE A 203 7.05 8.98 21.84
CA ILE A 203 8.11 8.80 20.84
C ILE A 203 8.32 10.08 20.03
N VAL A 204 7.25 10.67 19.50
CA VAL A 204 7.34 11.92 18.73
C VAL A 204 7.84 13.08 19.62
N ALA A 205 7.47 13.08 20.90
CA ALA A 205 7.91 14.11 21.83
C ALA A 205 9.41 14.05 22.19
N SER A 206 10.06 12.89 22.06
CA SER A 206 11.50 12.74 22.35
C SER A 206 12.40 13.27 21.23
N ILE A 207 11.85 13.48 20.03
CA ILE A 207 12.59 13.99 18.89
C ILE A 207 12.99 15.45 19.15
N PRO A 208 14.29 15.80 19.16
CA PRO A 208 14.75 17.11 19.62
C PRO A 208 14.38 18.27 18.67
N TYR A 209 14.07 17.98 17.41
CA TYR A 209 13.78 18.98 16.37
C TYR A 209 12.26 19.12 16.14
N PRO A 210 11.62 20.22 16.57
CA PRO A 210 10.17 20.37 16.46
C PRO A 210 9.64 20.37 15.02
N ASP A 211 10.42 20.84 14.07
CA ASP A 211 10.06 20.94 12.65
C ASP A 211 9.96 19.57 11.97
N ILE A 212 10.60 18.53 12.51
CA ILE A 212 10.51 17.18 11.98
C ILE A 212 9.40 16.34 12.64
N ARG A 213 8.90 16.76 13.81
CA ARG A 213 7.85 16.04 14.56
C ARG A 213 6.56 15.88 13.77
N VAL A 214 6.23 16.82 12.87
CA VAL A 214 5.05 16.68 12.01
C VAL A 214 5.16 15.47 11.09
N TYR A 215 6.32 15.29 10.44
CA TYR A 215 6.58 14.13 9.59
C TYR A 215 6.70 12.84 10.41
N ALA A 216 7.28 12.92 11.60
CA ALA A 216 7.37 11.79 12.52
C ALA A 216 5.99 11.29 12.97
N ARG A 217 4.98 12.16 13.13
CA ARG A 217 3.62 11.72 13.47
C ARG A 217 3.02 10.82 12.40
N ASP A 218 3.37 11.08 11.14
CA ASP A 218 2.88 10.30 10.00
C ASP A 218 3.74 9.03 9.80
N SER A 219 5.07 9.15 9.87
CA SER A 219 5.97 8.06 9.50
C SER A 219 6.28 7.07 10.63
N VAL A 220 6.31 7.49 11.89
CA VAL A 220 6.65 6.59 13.01
C VAL A 220 5.65 5.43 13.12
N PRO A 221 4.31 5.64 13.07
CA PRO A 221 3.36 4.53 13.06
C PRO A 221 3.61 3.54 11.92
N LEU A 222 3.89 4.04 10.71
CA LEU A 222 4.16 3.21 9.53
C LEU A 222 5.45 2.38 9.68
N ILE A 223 6.51 2.97 10.23
CA ILE A 223 7.77 2.27 10.50
C ILE A 223 7.58 1.20 11.58
N LEU A 224 6.79 1.49 12.62
CA LEU A 224 6.48 0.54 13.67
C LEU A 224 5.62 -0.62 13.13
N ALA A 225 4.61 -0.31 12.31
CA ALA A 225 3.80 -1.33 11.63
C ALA A 225 4.67 -2.25 10.77
N ALA A 226 5.50 -1.67 9.89
CA ALA A 226 6.43 -2.43 9.06
C ALA A 226 7.39 -3.28 9.92
N CYS A 227 7.90 -2.77 11.04
CA CYS A 227 8.71 -3.56 11.97
C CYS A 227 7.95 -4.82 12.42
N LEU A 228 6.72 -4.67 12.91
CA LEU A 228 5.91 -5.78 13.40
C LEU A 228 5.53 -6.77 12.29
N ASP A 229 5.09 -6.27 11.13
CA ASP A 229 4.69 -7.08 9.97
C ASP A 229 5.84 -7.94 9.44
N HIS A 230 7.06 -7.41 9.51
CA HIS A 230 8.28 -8.11 9.10
C HIS A 230 8.99 -8.84 10.26
N GLY A 231 8.35 -9.00 11.41
CA GLY A 231 8.87 -9.78 12.53
C GLY A 231 10.05 -9.14 13.28
N VAL A 232 10.29 -7.85 13.09
CA VAL A 232 11.25 -7.04 13.85
C VAL A 232 10.57 -6.57 15.14
N THR A 233 10.51 -7.44 16.15
CA THR A 233 9.83 -7.17 17.43
C THR A 233 10.76 -6.79 18.57
N ASP A 234 12.08 -6.92 18.38
CA ASP A 234 13.07 -6.52 19.39
C ASP A 234 13.13 -4.98 19.48
N LEU A 235 12.82 -4.42 20.65
CA LEU A 235 12.76 -2.96 20.87
C LEU A 235 14.05 -2.22 20.50
N GLY A 236 15.23 -2.83 20.66
CA GLY A 236 16.46 -2.17 20.26
C GLY A 236 16.69 -2.21 18.75
N GLN A 237 16.16 -3.21 18.05
CA GLN A 237 16.14 -3.20 16.58
C GLN A 237 15.20 -2.10 16.08
N ILE A 238 13.98 -2.04 16.62
CA ILE A 238 13.00 -1.00 16.33
C ILE A 238 13.59 0.40 16.58
N ALA A 239 14.23 0.60 17.73
CA ALA A 239 14.89 1.85 18.07
C ALA A 239 15.95 2.26 17.04
N TYR A 240 16.72 1.30 16.53
CA TYR A 240 17.75 1.55 15.54
C TYR A 240 17.19 1.84 14.14
N VAL A 241 16.09 1.18 13.77
CA VAL A 241 15.33 1.49 12.54
C VAL A 241 14.83 2.93 12.57
N LEU A 242 14.19 3.35 13.67
CA LEU A 242 13.73 4.74 13.84
C LEU A 242 14.89 5.75 13.79
N ALA A 243 16.00 5.45 14.46
CA ALA A 243 17.20 6.30 14.42
C ALA A 243 17.77 6.46 13.01
N THR A 244 17.74 5.39 12.22
CA THR A 244 18.16 5.41 10.81
C THR A 244 17.23 6.30 9.98
N ALA A 245 15.91 6.14 10.12
CA ALA A 245 14.93 6.97 9.43
C ALA A 245 15.03 8.46 9.81
N GLU A 246 15.32 8.78 11.07
CA GLU A 246 15.60 10.14 11.52
C GLU A 246 16.86 10.70 10.87
N HIS A 247 17.96 9.94 10.88
CA HIS A 247 19.21 10.41 10.33
C HIS A 247 19.16 10.65 8.81
N GLU A 248 18.60 9.70 8.07
CA GLU A 248 18.68 9.68 6.61
C GLU A 248 17.66 10.61 5.94
N SER A 249 16.43 10.69 6.45
CA SER A 249 15.36 11.45 5.81
C SER A 249 14.61 12.40 6.75
N HIS A 250 15.08 12.55 7.99
CA HIS A 250 14.38 13.29 9.05
C HIS A 250 12.96 12.77 9.24
N LEU A 251 12.83 11.45 9.36
CA LEU A 251 11.54 10.74 9.54
C LEU A 251 10.52 11.10 8.44
N GLY A 252 11.01 11.21 7.20
CA GLY A 252 10.16 11.41 6.04
C GLY A 252 9.92 12.85 5.62
N LYS A 253 10.68 13.82 6.15
CA LYS A 253 10.74 15.18 5.59
C LYS A 253 11.31 15.17 4.17
N TRP A 254 12.33 14.34 3.93
CA TRP A 254 13.03 14.24 2.64
C TRP A 254 12.88 12.86 2.02
N MET A 255 11.72 12.60 1.41
CA MET A 255 11.41 11.30 0.78
C MET A 255 11.91 11.17 -0.66
N THR A 256 12.36 12.26 -1.26
CA THR A 256 12.95 12.29 -2.60
C THR A 256 14.12 13.26 -2.61
N GLU A 257 15.23 12.83 -3.20
CA GLU A 257 16.42 13.63 -3.34
C GLU A 257 16.12 14.95 -4.10
N LEU A 258 16.64 16.06 -3.57
CA LEU A 258 16.48 17.39 -4.18
C LEU A 258 17.33 17.57 -5.44
N ALA A 259 18.41 16.80 -5.58
CA ALA A 259 19.23 16.82 -6.78
C ALA A 259 18.44 16.34 -8.01
N SER A 260 18.88 16.79 -9.19
CA SER A 260 18.25 16.44 -10.46
C SER A 260 18.38 14.95 -10.83
N GLY A 261 19.34 14.23 -10.23
CA GLY A 261 19.65 12.84 -10.52
C GLY A 261 20.50 12.63 -11.77
N TRP A 262 20.79 13.69 -12.55
CA TRP A 262 21.66 13.57 -13.74
C TRP A 262 23.08 13.10 -13.43
N ALA A 263 23.57 13.32 -12.20
CA ALA A 263 24.86 12.78 -11.76
C ALA A 263 24.90 11.24 -11.75
N TYR A 264 23.73 10.57 -11.72
CA TYR A 264 23.63 9.12 -11.78
C TYR A 264 23.46 8.58 -13.19
N GLU A 265 23.34 9.45 -14.19
CA GLU A 265 23.20 9.04 -15.58
C GLU A 265 24.42 8.21 -16.02
N TRP A 266 24.18 7.09 -16.71
CA TRP A 266 25.21 6.14 -17.16
C TRP A 266 26.08 5.50 -16.07
N ARG A 267 25.70 5.62 -14.79
CA ARG A 267 26.33 4.86 -13.69
C ARG A 267 25.99 3.37 -13.82
N SER A 268 26.84 2.62 -14.50
CA SER A 268 26.66 1.19 -14.74
C SER A 268 26.65 0.35 -13.48
N ASP A 269 27.37 0.76 -12.44
CA ASP A 269 27.36 0.13 -11.10
C ASP A 269 26.01 0.29 -10.38
N LEU A 270 25.25 1.35 -10.70
CA LEU A 270 23.86 1.56 -10.25
C LEU A 270 22.83 0.89 -11.17
N GLY A 271 23.30 0.22 -12.24
CA GLY A 271 22.47 -0.37 -13.29
C GLY A 271 21.83 0.65 -14.22
N ASN A 272 22.26 1.92 -14.19
CA ASN A 272 21.75 2.97 -15.06
C ASN A 272 22.44 2.85 -16.42
N ILE A 273 21.77 2.18 -17.36
CA ILE A 273 22.31 1.82 -18.68
C ILE A 273 21.40 2.27 -19.83
N TYR A 274 20.31 2.97 -19.53
CA TYR A 274 19.44 3.59 -20.51
C TYR A 274 19.42 5.10 -20.31
N ALA A 275 19.23 5.83 -21.41
CA ALA A 275 19.10 7.28 -21.36
C ALA A 275 17.92 7.69 -20.47
N GLY A 276 18.17 8.64 -19.57
CA GLY A 276 17.21 9.16 -18.60
C GLY A 276 17.13 8.37 -17.29
N ASP A 277 17.92 7.31 -17.12
CA ASP A 277 17.93 6.49 -15.89
C ASP A 277 18.32 7.27 -14.64
N GLY A 278 19.26 8.21 -14.76
CA GLY A 278 19.77 8.98 -13.63
C GLY A 278 18.67 9.74 -12.90
N PRO A 279 17.99 10.69 -13.56
CA PRO A 279 16.84 11.40 -12.99
C PRO A 279 15.68 10.49 -12.60
N ARG A 280 15.42 9.44 -13.40
CA ARG A 280 14.29 8.52 -13.19
C ARG A 280 14.45 7.74 -11.88
N TYR A 281 15.65 7.21 -11.63
CA TYR A 281 15.97 6.37 -10.47
C TYR A 281 16.84 7.09 -9.43
N LYS A 282 16.63 8.39 -9.22
CA LYS A 282 17.26 9.17 -8.13
C LYS A 282 16.83 8.71 -6.73
N GLY A 283 17.49 9.23 -5.70
CA GLY A 283 17.25 8.83 -4.30
C GLY A 283 15.80 9.00 -3.85
N ARG A 284 15.21 7.93 -3.29
CA ARG A 284 13.87 7.95 -2.67
C ARG A 284 13.76 7.07 -1.42
N GLY A 285 12.78 7.38 -0.58
CA GLY A 285 12.48 6.62 0.63
C GLY A 285 13.32 7.03 1.83
N PHE A 286 13.11 6.37 2.99
CA PHE A 286 13.85 6.70 4.21
C PHE A 286 15.36 6.54 4.07
N VAL A 287 15.83 5.54 3.32
CA VAL A 287 17.26 5.26 3.10
C VAL A 287 17.79 5.72 1.73
N GLN A 288 17.01 6.49 0.96
CA GLN A 288 17.42 7.04 -0.34
C GLN A 288 17.96 5.96 -1.32
N ILE A 289 17.14 4.96 -1.68
CA ILE A 289 17.53 4.00 -2.72
C ILE A 289 17.73 4.71 -4.07
N THR A 290 18.82 4.38 -4.76
CA THR A 290 19.23 5.06 -6.00
C THR A 290 19.69 4.05 -7.04
N GLY A 291 19.34 4.27 -8.31
CA GLY A 291 19.79 3.46 -9.43
C GLY A 291 18.82 2.34 -9.83
N ARG A 292 18.67 2.13 -11.14
CA ARG A 292 17.76 1.14 -11.73
C ARG A 292 17.91 -0.25 -11.13
N ALA A 293 19.14 -0.69 -10.83
CA ALA A 293 19.38 -2.00 -10.24
C ALA A 293 18.67 -2.18 -8.89
N ASN A 294 18.74 -1.16 -8.02
CA ASN A 294 18.09 -1.15 -6.72
C ASN A 294 16.56 -1.11 -6.85
N TYR A 295 16.04 -0.26 -7.73
CA TYR A 295 14.60 -0.21 -8.00
C TYR A 295 14.07 -1.55 -8.53
N ARG A 296 14.82 -2.24 -9.39
CA ARG A 296 14.47 -3.57 -9.90
C ARG A 296 14.45 -4.62 -8.78
N TYR A 297 15.47 -4.59 -7.93
CA TYR A 297 15.58 -5.50 -6.80
C TYR A 297 14.37 -5.37 -5.88
N TRP A 298 14.05 -4.15 -5.48
CA TRP A 298 12.93 -3.88 -4.58
C TRP A 298 11.57 -4.08 -5.23
N ALA A 299 11.45 -3.82 -6.53
CA ALA A 299 10.23 -4.16 -7.27
C ALA A 299 9.92 -5.66 -7.19
N GLY A 300 10.94 -6.51 -7.38
CA GLY A 300 10.80 -7.96 -7.25
C GLY A 300 10.50 -8.41 -5.82
N ARG A 301 11.16 -7.80 -4.84
CA ARG A 301 11.04 -8.18 -3.42
C ARG A 301 9.69 -7.80 -2.81
N LEU A 302 9.16 -6.63 -3.16
CA LEU A 302 7.87 -6.14 -2.65
C LEU A 302 6.69 -6.54 -3.55
N GLY A 303 6.94 -6.98 -4.79
CA GLY A 303 5.90 -7.25 -5.77
C GLY A 303 5.19 -5.98 -6.28
N ILE A 304 5.86 -4.83 -6.20
CA ILE A 304 5.37 -3.50 -6.62
C ILE A 304 6.18 -3.04 -7.84
N ASP A 305 5.54 -2.44 -8.85
CA ASP A 305 6.26 -1.97 -10.04
C ASP A 305 7.01 -0.65 -9.82
N LEU A 306 8.16 -0.73 -9.15
CA LEU A 306 9.07 0.41 -8.98
C LEU A 306 9.90 0.73 -10.24
N ILE A 307 9.83 -0.09 -11.29
CA ILE A 307 10.53 0.17 -12.55
C ILE A 307 9.71 1.10 -13.45
N GLY A 308 8.41 0.85 -13.55
CA GLY A 308 7.43 1.71 -14.19
C GLY A 308 7.14 2.97 -13.37
N ASN A 309 7.04 2.84 -12.04
CA ASN A 309 6.56 3.88 -11.13
C ASN A 309 7.57 4.13 -9.98
N PRO A 310 8.78 4.63 -10.28
CA PRO A 310 9.84 4.80 -9.26
C PRO A 310 9.46 5.76 -8.13
N GLU A 311 8.56 6.72 -8.36
CA GLU A 311 8.03 7.62 -7.34
C GLU A 311 7.33 6.91 -6.17
N LEU A 312 6.83 5.69 -6.37
CA LEU A 312 6.25 4.88 -5.30
C LEU A 312 7.26 4.59 -4.18
N ALA A 313 8.57 4.56 -4.46
CA ALA A 313 9.59 4.41 -3.41
C ALA A 313 9.67 5.60 -2.44
N ALA A 314 9.05 6.74 -2.77
CA ALA A 314 8.90 7.89 -1.89
C ALA A 314 7.60 7.87 -1.06
N ASN A 315 6.67 6.95 -1.35
CA ASN A 315 5.51 6.72 -0.50
C ASN A 315 6.00 6.17 0.85
N GLN A 316 5.55 6.75 1.97
CA GLN A 316 6.06 6.41 3.30
C GLN A 316 5.76 4.97 3.74
N GLU A 317 4.65 4.37 3.32
CA GLU A 317 4.31 2.97 3.62
C GLU A 317 5.31 2.03 2.92
N ILE A 318 5.43 2.18 1.59
CA ILE A 318 6.38 1.39 0.77
C ILE A 318 7.82 1.62 1.24
N ALA A 319 8.16 2.86 1.61
CA ALA A 319 9.47 3.21 2.10
C ALA A 319 9.76 2.61 3.48
N ALA A 320 8.76 2.45 4.34
CA ALA A 320 8.88 1.80 5.64
C ALA A 320 9.18 0.30 5.47
N ASP A 321 8.48 -0.37 4.55
CA ASP A 321 8.78 -1.76 4.17
C ASP A 321 10.21 -1.90 3.63
N LEU A 322 10.60 -1.01 2.71
CA LEU A 322 11.96 -0.91 2.16
C LEU A 322 13.01 -0.84 3.28
N LEU A 323 12.84 0.12 4.19
CA LEU A 323 13.72 0.38 5.33
C LEU A 323 13.83 -0.87 6.21
N VAL A 324 12.70 -1.40 6.67
CA VAL A 324 12.67 -2.50 7.65
C VAL A 324 13.19 -3.79 7.04
N LEU A 325 12.69 -4.21 5.87
CA LEU A 325 13.16 -5.42 5.21
C LEU A 325 14.64 -5.33 4.85
N GLY A 326 15.08 -4.15 4.40
CA GLY A 326 16.46 -3.94 3.99
C GLY A 326 17.43 -4.08 5.16
N MET A 327 17.07 -3.48 6.30
CA MET A 327 17.85 -3.59 7.52
C MET A 327 17.78 -4.98 8.16
N ARG A 328 16.60 -5.61 8.18
CA ARG A 328 16.39 -6.96 8.73
C ARG A 328 17.23 -8.00 8.00
N ASP A 329 17.24 -7.93 6.68
CA ASP A 329 17.83 -8.97 5.82
C ASP A 329 19.22 -8.61 5.29
N GLY A 330 19.73 -7.44 5.65
CA GLY A 330 21.05 -6.94 5.24
C GLY A 330 21.16 -6.62 3.75
N SER A 331 20.07 -6.17 3.13
CA SER A 331 19.98 -6.02 1.67
C SER A 331 20.77 -4.83 1.10
N TYR A 332 21.27 -3.92 1.94
CA TYR A 332 22.02 -2.74 1.47
C TYR A 332 23.54 -2.98 1.40
N THR A 333 24.13 -3.57 2.45
CA THR A 333 25.59 -3.76 2.56
C THR A 333 26.01 -5.19 2.89
N GLY A 334 25.05 -6.08 3.16
CA GLY A 334 25.28 -7.43 3.66
C GLY A 334 25.24 -7.56 5.20
N HIS A 335 25.17 -6.45 5.94
CA HIS A 335 24.98 -6.48 7.39
C HIS A 335 23.50 -6.36 7.76
N ALA A 336 23.01 -7.24 8.62
CA ALA A 336 21.64 -7.30 9.10
C ALA A 336 21.47 -6.78 10.54
N LEU A 337 20.24 -6.43 10.93
CA LEU A 337 19.89 -6.06 12.32
C LEU A 337 20.38 -7.12 13.33
N ASN A 338 20.14 -8.39 13.03
CA ASN A 338 20.54 -9.51 13.90
C ASN A 338 22.06 -9.68 14.03
N ASP A 339 22.87 -9.09 13.16
CA ASP A 339 24.34 -9.17 13.27
C ASP A 339 24.86 -8.29 14.42
N HIS A 340 24.15 -7.21 14.74
CA HIS A 340 24.61 -6.17 15.68
C HIS A 340 23.70 -6.04 16.92
N ILE A 341 22.42 -6.35 16.77
CA ILE A 341 21.39 -6.06 17.77
C ILE A 341 20.53 -7.31 17.95
N SER A 342 20.57 -7.91 19.14
CA SER A 342 19.79 -9.11 19.45
C SER A 342 19.70 -9.33 20.96
N GLY A 343 18.48 -9.31 21.52
CA GLY A 343 18.25 -9.56 22.94
C GLY A 343 18.95 -8.53 23.82
N ALA A 344 19.97 -8.95 24.59
CA ALA A 344 20.74 -8.04 25.42
C ALA A 344 21.82 -7.25 24.64
N ARG A 345 22.22 -7.72 23.45
CA ARG A 345 23.27 -7.06 22.65
C ARG A 345 22.70 -5.85 21.92
N ARG A 346 23.35 -4.69 22.13
CA ARG A 346 22.93 -3.37 21.61
C ARG A 346 24.10 -2.61 20.96
N ASP A 347 24.74 -3.22 19.97
CA ASP A 347 25.85 -2.58 19.25
C ASP A 347 25.35 -1.60 18.19
N PHE A 348 24.73 -0.50 18.64
CA PHE A 348 24.20 0.53 17.73
C PHE A 348 25.29 1.25 16.93
N PHE A 349 26.53 1.27 17.42
CA PHE A 349 27.64 1.87 16.71
C PHE A 349 27.97 1.07 15.46
N ASN A 350 28.22 -0.25 15.60
CA ASN A 350 28.52 -1.10 14.44
C ASN A 350 27.30 -1.40 13.58
N ALA A 351 26.08 -1.27 14.12
CA ALA A 351 24.85 -1.36 13.33
C ALA A 351 24.79 -0.33 12.18
N ARG A 352 25.60 0.75 12.20
CA ARG A 352 25.69 1.69 11.08
C ARG A 352 26.04 1.01 9.76
N ARG A 353 26.82 -0.08 9.86
CA ARG A 353 27.24 -0.94 8.76
C ARG A 353 26.08 -1.47 7.93
N ILE A 354 24.87 -1.53 8.47
CA ILE A 354 23.66 -2.02 7.78
C ILE A 354 23.31 -1.15 6.57
N VAL A 355 23.46 0.18 6.67
CA VAL A 355 23.04 1.13 5.61
C VAL A 355 24.23 1.80 4.95
N ASN A 356 25.24 2.17 5.74
CA ASN A 356 26.46 2.81 5.25
C ASN A 356 27.66 2.27 6.05
N TRP A 357 28.87 2.78 5.91
CA TRP A 357 30.04 2.30 6.67
C TRP A 357 29.97 2.67 8.17
N LEU A 358 30.84 3.53 8.69
CA LEU A 358 30.79 4.00 10.08
C LEU A 358 30.59 5.52 10.15
N ASP A 359 30.23 6.14 9.04
CA ASP A 359 29.94 7.57 9.02
C ASP A 359 28.76 7.90 9.94
N ARG A 360 28.96 8.92 10.78
CA ARG A 360 28.02 9.37 11.82
C ARG A 360 27.56 8.27 12.80
N ALA A 361 28.28 7.14 12.90
CA ALA A 361 27.85 5.99 13.70
C ALA A 361 27.53 6.34 15.16
N GLU A 362 28.39 7.12 15.84
CA GLU A 362 28.14 7.52 17.24
C GLU A 362 26.89 8.40 17.39
N HIS A 363 26.64 9.29 16.41
CA HIS A 363 25.46 10.15 16.42
C HIS A 363 24.17 9.33 16.28
N ILE A 364 24.14 8.40 15.32
CA ILE A 364 22.98 7.52 15.10
C ILE A 364 22.78 6.58 16.29
N ALA A 365 23.88 6.07 16.87
CA ALA A 365 23.81 5.28 18.08
C ALA A 365 23.21 6.05 19.26
N ALA A 366 23.53 7.35 19.41
CA ALA A 366 22.91 8.19 20.42
C ALA A 366 21.40 8.36 20.20
N ILE A 367 20.96 8.60 18.95
CA ILE A 367 19.53 8.66 18.60
C ILE A 367 18.83 7.33 18.93
N ALA A 368 19.43 6.19 18.58
CA ALA A 368 18.88 4.87 18.85
C ALA A 368 18.75 4.58 20.35
N ARG A 369 19.70 5.04 21.18
CA ARG A 369 19.59 4.94 22.64
C ARG A 369 18.39 5.72 23.18
N GLU A 370 18.13 6.91 22.62
CA GLU A 370 16.98 7.73 23.03
C GLU A 370 15.65 7.09 22.61
N PHE A 371 15.54 6.58 21.37
CA PHE A 371 14.35 5.83 20.95
C PHE A 371 14.12 4.59 21.82
N LEU A 372 15.17 3.82 22.14
CA LEU A 372 15.05 2.66 23.01
C LEU A 372 14.54 3.04 24.41
N ARG A 373 14.93 4.21 24.93
CA ARG A 373 14.48 4.72 26.23
C ARG A 373 12.98 5.04 26.23
N VAL A 374 12.42 5.50 25.12
CA VAL A 374 10.99 5.87 25.03
C VAL A 374 10.08 4.75 24.56
N LEU A 375 10.63 3.74 23.89
CA LEU A 375 9.92 2.50 23.52
C LEU A 375 9.71 1.54 24.71
N ARG A 376 10.38 1.78 25.84
CA ARG A 376 10.16 1.13 27.13
C ARG A 376 9.19 1.95 27.99
#